data_AF-A0AA38JPR3-F1
#
_entry.id   AF-A0AA38JPR3-F1
#
_cell.length_a   1.000
_cell.length_b   1.000
_cell.length_c   1.000
_cell.angle_alpha   90.00
_cell.angle_beta   90.00
_cell.angle_gamma   90.00
#
_symmetry.space_group_name_H-M   'P 1'
#
loop_
_entity.id
_entity.type
_entity.pdbx_description
1 polymer ?
#
loop_
_entity_poly.entity_id
_entity_poly.type
_entity_poly.pdbx_seq_one_letter_code
_entity_poly.pdbx_strand_id
1 'polypeptide(L)'
;MKDGLKRQRFSCLELLPVELLHEIQLYALSHHLPCTSGSLHQIFKFAPPSFKAEYIYLRLCGTTDGFYSKALRYPLCSLEVLRFIKQYTKKTEINIIVIKTPKRLFQGLAPRKYGSMWTDQDHPLPFIRGLYSEGFSLDIHSMNDYPLIKAVHTGFETLVQFLLEKGASPAYKDNLAVRVAIRRKDLRLVKLLVERSESGEKKTKKRKLEDRVTITKDLLKLAVKCNTQEIVDYFTQEKGCVPDMQTLYLMH
;
A
#
# COMPACT_ATOMS: atom_id res chain seq x y z
N MET A 1 -42.47 35.58 1.67
CA MET A 1 -41.60 35.14 0.56
C MET A 1 -40.41 36.07 0.51
N LYS A 2 -39.29 35.69 1.15
CA LYS A 2 -38.02 36.43 1.10
C LYS A 2 -36.98 35.47 0.53
N ASP A 3 -36.90 35.43 -0.79
CA ASP A 3 -35.80 34.76 -1.49
C ASP A 3 -34.52 35.56 -1.28
N GLY A 4 -33.79 35.20 -0.23
CA GLY A 4 -32.43 35.66 0.01
C GLY A 4 -31.49 34.98 -0.98
N LEU A 5 -31.36 35.55 -2.18
CA LEU A 5 -30.29 35.21 -3.11
C LEU A 5 -28.94 35.56 -2.46
N LYS A 6 -28.32 34.58 -1.79
CA LYS A 6 -26.92 34.66 -1.39
C LYS A 6 -26.09 34.78 -2.67
N ARG A 7 -25.72 36.01 -3.07
CA ARG A 7 -24.68 36.25 -4.08
C ARG A 7 -23.39 35.62 -3.57
N GLN A 8 -23.09 34.41 -4.02
CA GLN A 8 -21.74 33.85 -3.90
C GLN A 8 -20.82 34.81 -4.65
N ARG A 9 -19.95 35.53 -3.92
CA ARG A 9 -18.86 36.31 -4.52
C ARG A 9 -17.87 35.31 -5.09
N PHE A 10 -18.05 34.92 -6.34
CA PHE A 10 -17.02 34.22 -7.09
C PHE A 10 -15.80 35.13 -7.18
N SER A 11 -14.62 34.59 -6.86
CA SER A 11 -13.37 35.31 -7.13
C SER A 11 -13.22 35.47 -8.65
N CYS A 12 -12.65 36.58 -9.15
CA CYS A 12 -12.52 36.80 -10.60
C CYS A 12 -11.80 35.66 -11.34
N LEU A 13 -10.95 34.91 -10.62
CA LEU A 13 -10.27 33.71 -11.14
C LEU A 13 -11.23 32.56 -11.42
N GLU A 14 -12.28 32.37 -10.62
CA GLU A 14 -13.26 31.28 -10.80
C GLU A 14 -14.17 31.48 -12.02
N LEU A 15 -14.18 32.67 -12.61
CA LEU A 15 -14.91 32.99 -13.83
C LEU A 15 -14.12 32.65 -15.10
N LEU A 16 -12.85 32.29 -14.98
CA LEU A 16 -12.02 31.93 -16.12
C LEU A 16 -12.41 30.54 -16.67
N PRO A 17 -12.30 30.33 -17.99
CA PRO A 17 -12.35 29.00 -18.59
C PRO A 17 -11.36 28.04 -17.92
N VAL A 18 -11.73 26.77 -17.86
CA VAL A 18 -10.95 25.72 -17.19
C VAL A 18 -9.58 25.55 -17.84
N GLU A 19 -9.48 25.78 -19.15
CA GLU A 19 -8.23 25.74 -19.92
C GLU A 19 -7.24 26.81 -19.42
N LEU A 20 -7.69 28.05 -19.22
CA LEU A 20 -6.84 29.11 -18.69
C LEU A 20 -6.44 28.84 -17.24
N LEU A 21 -7.35 28.28 -16.43
CA LEU A 21 -7.03 27.86 -15.07
C LEU A 21 -5.96 26.76 -15.04
N HIS A 22 -6.01 25.82 -15.99
CA HIS A 22 -4.98 24.82 -16.17
C HIS A 22 -3.63 25.46 -16.55
N GLU A 23 -3.59 26.34 -17.54
CA GLU A 23 -2.34 27.02 -17.94
C GLU A 23 -1.73 27.83 -16.79
N ILE A 24 -2.55 28.60 -16.07
CA ILE A 24 -2.12 29.34 -14.88
C ILE A 24 -1.48 28.39 -13.86
N GLN A 25 -2.09 27.22 -13.63
CA GLN A 25 -1.57 26.25 -12.68
C GLN A 25 -0.28 25.56 -13.16
N LEU A 26 -0.15 25.28 -14.46
CA LEU A 26 1.07 24.73 -15.04
C LEU A 26 2.23 25.72 -15.00
N TYR A 27 1.93 27.01 -15.14
CA TYR A 27 2.94 28.07 -15.00
C TYR A 27 3.31 28.32 -13.53
N ALA A 28 2.31 28.44 -12.65
CA ALA A 28 2.52 28.76 -11.24
C ALA A 28 3.13 27.59 -10.46
N LEU A 29 2.86 26.35 -10.86
CA LEU A 29 3.36 25.13 -10.21
C LEU A 29 3.05 25.06 -8.70
N SER A 30 2.06 25.82 -8.23
CA SER A 30 1.76 25.97 -6.80
C SER A 30 0.84 24.86 -6.30
N HIS A 31 1.22 24.20 -5.21
CA HIS A 31 0.36 23.22 -4.56
C HIS A 31 -0.79 23.87 -3.76
N HIS A 32 -0.73 25.18 -3.53
CA HIS A 32 -1.73 25.90 -2.74
C HIS A 32 -2.90 26.40 -3.58
N LEU A 33 -2.73 26.60 -4.89
CA LEU A 33 -3.79 27.17 -5.74
C LEU A 33 -5.08 26.33 -5.72
N PRO A 34 -5.03 24.98 -5.79
CA PRO A 34 -6.25 24.18 -5.66
C PRO A 34 -6.89 24.22 -4.26
N CYS A 35 -6.18 24.73 -3.25
CA CYS A 35 -6.66 24.78 -1.87
C CYS A 35 -7.27 26.14 -1.50
N THR A 36 -7.13 27.17 -2.35
CA THR A 36 -7.64 28.52 -2.04
C THR A 36 -9.16 28.63 -2.12
N SER A 37 -9.79 27.80 -2.95
CA SER A 37 -11.24 27.78 -3.17
C SER A 37 -11.75 26.36 -3.38
N GLY A 38 -12.96 26.08 -2.89
CA GLY A 38 -13.64 24.80 -3.14
C GLY A 38 -13.94 24.57 -4.62
N SER A 39 -14.21 25.63 -5.40
CA SER A 39 -14.43 25.55 -6.85
C SER A 39 -13.14 25.11 -7.56
N LEU A 40 -12.04 25.81 -7.33
CA LEU A 40 -10.71 25.47 -7.86
C LEU A 40 -10.29 24.07 -7.44
N HIS A 41 -10.55 23.68 -6.20
CA HIS A 41 -10.29 22.32 -5.72
C HIS A 41 -10.97 21.27 -6.61
N GLN A 42 -12.26 21.43 -6.92
CA GLN A 42 -12.97 20.47 -7.77
C GLN A 42 -12.44 20.48 -9.19
N ILE A 43 -12.18 21.66 -9.77
CA ILE A 43 -11.63 21.79 -11.13
C ILE A 43 -10.33 20.98 -11.26
N PHE A 44 -9.36 21.22 -10.39
CA PHE A 44 -8.07 20.53 -10.46
C PHE A 44 -8.15 19.06 -10.02
N LYS A 45 -9.08 18.69 -9.13
CA LYS A 45 -9.33 17.29 -8.75
C LYS A 45 -9.82 16.47 -9.94
N PHE A 46 -10.71 17.02 -10.75
CA PHE A 46 -11.28 16.38 -11.94
C PHE A 46 -10.53 16.66 -13.24
N ALA A 47 -9.43 17.42 -13.18
CA ALA A 47 -8.58 17.69 -14.34
C ALA A 47 -8.12 16.41 -15.05
N PRO A 48 -7.91 16.46 -16.38
CA PRO A 48 -7.56 15.29 -17.18
C PRO A 48 -6.21 14.68 -16.77
N PRO A 49 -5.98 13.37 -17.03
CA PRO A 49 -4.73 12.71 -16.70
C PRO A 49 -3.50 13.34 -17.37
N SER A 50 -3.64 13.85 -18.59
CA SER A 50 -2.57 14.57 -19.31
C SER A 50 -2.11 15.81 -18.56
N PHE A 51 -3.05 16.64 -18.10
CA PHE A 51 -2.76 17.83 -17.30
C PHE A 51 -2.06 17.47 -15.97
N LYS A 52 -2.57 16.45 -15.26
CA LYS A 52 -1.96 15.98 -14.01
C LYS A 52 -0.55 15.46 -14.24
N ALA A 53 -0.32 14.77 -15.35
CA ALA A 53 0.99 14.26 -15.74
C ALA A 53 1.98 15.39 -16.06
N GLU A 54 1.54 16.38 -16.83
CA GLU A 54 2.33 17.56 -17.18
C GLU A 54 2.69 18.37 -15.92
N TYR A 55 1.73 18.62 -15.04
CA TYR A 55 1.98 19.28 -13.76
C TYR A 55 3.03 18.54 -12.93
N ILE A 56 2.90 17.22 -12.75
CA ILE A 56 3.88 16.43 -11.99
C ILE A 56 5.25 16.45 -12.68
N TYR A 57 5.28 16.32 -14.00
CA TYR A 57 6.52 16.34 -14.78
C TYR A 57 7.24 17.68 -14.62
N LEU A 58 6.55 18.81 -14.83
CA LEU A 58 7.13 20.15 -14.67
C LEU A 58 7.61 20.41 -13.24
N ARG A 59 6.86 19.94 -12.22
CA ARG A 59 7.26 20.04 -10.82
C ARG A 59 8.54 19.28 -10.47
N LEU A 60 8.82 18.22 -11.21
CA LEU A 60 9.97 17.34 -10.99
C LEU A 60 11.07 17.55 -12.05
N CYS A 61 10.83 18.43 -13.03
CA CYS A 61 11.76 18.77 -14.09
C CYS A 61 13.03 19.34 -13.45
N GLY A 62 14.16 18.63 -13.64
CA GLY A 62 15.43 18.91 -12.96
C GLY A 62 15.85 17.87 -11.91
N THR A 63 14.96 16.95 -11.53
CA THR A 63 15.33 15.80 -10.69
C THR A 63 15.51 14.54 -11.54
N THR A 64 16.76 14.09 -11.69
CA THR A 64 17.08 12.83 -12.40
C THR A 64 16.99 11.64 -11.43
N ASP A 65 17.49 11.80 -10.20
CA ASP A 65 17.43 10.73 -9.20
C ASP A 65 16.04 10.60 -8.54
N GLY A 66 15.55 9.36 -8.54
CA GLY A 66 14.30 8.97 -7.90
C GLY A 66 13.05 9.65 -8.47
N PHE A 67 13.07 10.09 -9.74
CA PHE A 67 11.97 10.82 -10.38
C PHE A 67 10.62 10.12 -10.19
N TYR A 68 10.50 8.84 -10.59
CA TYR A 68 9.26 8.08 -10.43
C TYR A 68 8.87 7.85 -8.96
N SER A 69 9.86 7.67 -8.08
CA SER A 69 9.62 7.57 -6.63
C SER A 69 9.02 8.85 -6.06
N LYS A 70 9.41 10.02 -6.58
CA LYS A 70 8.83 11.32 -6.19
C LYS A 70 7.46 11.53 -6.83
N ALA A 71 7.29 11.20 -8.12
CA ALA A 71 6.02 11.29 -8.83
C ALA A 71 4.93 10.47 -8.14
N LEU A 72 5.23 9.23 -7.74
CA LEU A 72 4.30 8.38 -7.03
C LEU A 72 3.94 8.85 -5.62
N ARG A 73 4.60 9.87 -5.05
CA ARG A 73 4.15 10.50 -3.79
C ARG A 73 2.94 11.40 -4.00
N TYR A 74 2.71 11.90 -5.21
CA TYR A 74 1.56 12.73 -5.51
C TYR A 74 0.28 11.88 -5.51
N PRO A 75 -0.77 12.28 -4.76
CA PRO A 75 -2.07 11.60 -4.79
C PRO A 75 -2.71 11.59 -6.17
N LEU A 76 -2.39 12.60 -7.00
CA LEU A 76 -2.87 12.76 -8.37
C LEU A 76 -2.27 11.74 -9.35
N CYS A 77 -1.20 11.03 -8.95
CA CYS A 77 -0.53 10.07 -9.80
C CYS A 77 -1.31 8.75 -9.86
N SER A 78 -2.21 8.65 -10.84
CA SER A 78 -2.88 7.41 -11.26
C SER A 78 -2.02 6.64 -12.29
N LEU A 79 -2.44 5.43 -12.65
CA LEU A 79 -1.73 4.61 -13.63
C LEU A 79 -1.71 5.30 -15.01
N GLU A 80 -2.82 5.92 -15.41
CA GLU A 80 -2.91 6.70 -16.65
C GLU A 80 -1.99 7.92 -16.65
N VAL A 81 -1.96 8.66 -15.54
CA VAL A 81 -1.05 9.80 -15.36
C VAL A 81 0.40 9.34 -15.50
N LEU A 82 0.75 8.18 -14.93
CA LEU A 82 2.08 7.61 -15.03
C LEU A 82 2.46 7.21 -16.47
N ARG A 83 1.49 6.73 -17.27
CA ARG A 83 1.70 6.45 -18.70
C ARG A 83 2.04 7.70 -19.50
N PHE A 84 1.31 8.80 -19.27
CA PHE A 84 1.63 10.10 -19.88
C PHE A 84 3.01 10.60 -19.44
N ILE A 85 3.32 10.52 -18.15
CA ILE A 85 4.65 10.88 -17.63
C ILE A 85 5.74 10.08 -18.36
N LYS A 86 5.57 8.75 -18.50
CA LYS A 86 6.51 7.88 -19.21
C LYS A 86 6.72 8.30 -20.67
N GLN A 87 5.67 8.81 -21.34
CA GLN A 87 5.78 9.36 -22.68
C GLN A 87 6.61 10.65 -22.73
N TYR A 88 6.44 11.54 -21.75
CA TYR A 88 7.25 12.77 -21.66
C TYR A 88 8.72 12.47 -21.36
N THR A 89 8.99 11.54 -20.45
CA THR A 89 10.36 11.19 -20.04
C THR A 89 11.15 10.37 -21.06
N LYS A 90 10.48 9.76 -22.06
CA LYS A 90 11.17 9.11 -23.18
C LYS A 90 12.10 10.08 -23.92
N LYS A 91 11.75 11.37 -23.96
CA LYS A 91 12.56 12.42 -24.58
C LYS A 91 13.81 12.78 -23.78
N THR A 92 13.86 12.43 -22.50
CA THR A 92 14.88 12.88 -21.54
C THR A 92 15.69 11.73 -20.93
N GLU A 93 15.63 10.52 -21.51
CA GLU A 93 16.41 9.33 -21.13
C GLU A 93 16.36 8.95 -19.63
N ILE A 94 15.24 9.18 -18.95
CA ILE A 94 15.10 8.79 -17.53
C ILE A 94 14.86 7.27 -17.47
N ASN A 95 15.90 6.53 -17.09
CA ASN A 95 15.84 5.08 -16.93
C ASN A 95 14.85 4.66 -15.84
N ILE A 96 14.15 3.55 -16.10
CA ILE A 96 13.18 2.98 -15.17
C ILE A 96 13.96 2.28 -14.07
N ILE A 97 14.00 2.92 -12.90
CA ILE A 97 14.72 2.45 -11.71
C ILE A 97 13.70 1.88 -10.73
N VAL A 98 14.14 0.88 -9.97
CA VAL A 98 13.50 0.42 -8.74
C VAL A 98 12.93 1.60 -7.95
N ILE A 99 11.61 1.60 -7.74
CA ILE A 99 10.90 2.69 -7.08
C ILE A 99 10.75 2.35 -5.60
N LYS A 100 11.07 3.31 -4.73
CA LYS A 100 10.72 3.23 -3.31
C LYS A 100 9.21 3.17 -3.14
N THR A 101 8.71 2.22 -2.34
CA THR A 101 7.27 2.07 -2.13
C THR A 101 6.69 3.35 -1.51
N PRO A 102 5.68 3.99 -2.12
CA PRO A 102 5.12 5.22 -1.58
C PRO A 102 4.15 4.91 -0.44
N LYS A 103 4.41 5.50 0.74
CA LYS A 103 3.60 5.33 1.97
C LYS A 103 2.10 5.56 1.77
N ARG A 104 1.73 6.49 0.87
CA ARG A 104 0.33 6.85 0.61
C ARG A 104 -0.53 5.66 0.19
N LEU A 105 0.03 4.67 -0.52
CA LEU A 105 -0.72 3.50 -1.02
C LEU A 105 -1.24 2.62 0.13
N PHE A 106 -0.55 2.65 1.27
CA PHE A 106 -0.86 1.82 2.42
C PHE A 106 -1.44 2.64 3.59
N GLN A 107 -1.27 3.97 3.59
CA GLN A 107 -1.71 4.83 4.70
C GLN A 107 -3.22 4.79 4.91
N GLY A 108 -4.00 4.79 3.82
CA GLY A 108 -5.47 4.77 3.87
C GLY A 108 -6.08 3.40 4.18
N LEU A 109 -5.28 2.33 4.27
CA LEU A 109 -5.78 1.00 4.61
C LEU A 109 -6.28 0.98 6.06
N ALA A 110 -7.55 0.62 6.24
CA ALA A 110 -8.16 0.45 7.55
C ALA A 110 -8.99 -0.85 7.56
N PRO A 111 -9.15 -1.52 8.71
CA PRO A 111 -10.08 -2.64 8.81
C PRO A 111 -11.47 -2.21 8.32
N ARG A 112 -12.08 -3.02 7.46
CA ARG A 112 -13.40 -2.68 6.90
C ARG A 112 -14.49 -2.81 7.96
N LYS A 113 -15.50 -1.94 7.87
CA LYS A 113 -16.68 -1.97 8.74
C LYS A 113 -17.56 -3.17 8.35
N TYR A 114 -18.30 -3.72 9.31
CA TYR A 114 -19.30 -4.80 9.11
C TYR A 114 -18.76 -6.12 8.55
N GLY A 115 -17.45 -6.38 8.64
CA GLY A 115 -16.88 -7.68 8.26
C GLY A 115 -16.79 -7.92 6.75
N SER A 116 -16.98 -6.91 5.89
CA SER A 116 -16.75 -7.06 4.45
C SER A 116 -15.27 -7.39 4.18
N MET A 117 -15.01 -8.44 3.40
CA MET A 117 -13.66 -8.87 3.07
C MET A 117 -13.03 -7.97 2.00
N TRP A 118 -11.71 -7.87 2.03
CA TRP A 118 -10.94 -7.25 0.94
C TRP A 118 -10.88 -8.19 -0.26
N THR A 119 -10.83 -7.60 -1.46
CA THR A 119 -10.75 -8.31 -2.73
C THR A 119 -9.58 -7.84 -3.56
N ASP A 120 -9.23 -8.60 -4.60
CA ASP A 120 -8.16 -8.25 -5.53
C ASP A 120 -8.38 -6.96 -6.32
N GLN A 121 -9.63 -6.48 -6.36
CA GLN A 121 -10.02 -5.25 -7.04
C GLN A 121 -9.88 -4.01 -6.15
N ASP A 122 -9.61 -4.21 -4.86
CA ASP A 122 -9.50 -3.10 -3.92
C ASP A 122 -8.11 -2.46 -3.93
N HIS A 123 -8.07 -1.14 -3.80
CA HIS A 123 -6.81 -0.39 -3.66
C HIS A 123 -6.03 -0.88 -2.42
N PRO A 124 -4.69 -1.04 -2.50
CA PRO A 124 -3.78 -0.63 -3.59
C PRO A 124 -3.47 -1.69 -4.65
N LEU A 125 -4.11 -2.85 -4.61
CA LEU A 125 -3.60 -4.03 -5.32
C LEU A 125 -3.66 -3.92 -6.85
N PRO A 126 -4.76 -3.48 -7.50
CA PRO A 126 -4.78 -3.25 -8.95
C PRO A 126 -3.77 -2.21 -9.40
N PHE A 127 -3.58 -1.15 -8.60
CA PHE A 127 -2.62 -0.10 -8.90
C PHE A 127 -1.19 -0.63 -8.88
N ILE A 128 -0.81 -1.38 -7.84
CA ILE A 128 0.52 -1.98 -7.72
C ILE A 128 0.76 -2.99 -8.85
N ARG A 129 -0.20 -3.87 -9.16
CA ARG A 129 -0.11 -4.80 -10.30
C ARG A 129 0.08 -4.05 -11.62
N GLY A 130 -0.65 -2.94 -11.79
CA GLY A 130 -0.49 -2.01 -12.92
C GLY A 130 0.93 -1.47 -13.04
N LEU A 131 1.55 -1.04 -11.94
CA LEU A 131 2.95 -0.59 -11.94
C LEU A 131 3.90 -1.68 -12.46
N TYR A 132 3.76 -2.92 -11.99
CA TYR A 132 4.58 -4.03 -12.49
C TYR A 132 4.34 -4.30 -13.97
N SER A 133 3.10 -4.24 -14.45
CA SER A 133 2.79 -4.41 -15.88
C SER A 133 3.39 -3.32 -16.77
N GLU A 134 3.55 -2.10 -16.24
CA GLU A 134 4.22 -0.99 -16.92
C GLU A 134 5.76 -1.08 -16.87
N GLY A 135 6.31 -2.14 -16.26
CA GLY A 135 7.75 -2.40 -16.16
C GLY A 135 8.43 -1.80 -14.93
N PHE A 136 7.66 -1.29 -13.95
CA PHE A 136 8.25 -0.79 -12.70
C PHE A 136 8.51 -1.93 -11.72
N SER A 137 9.61 -1.83 -10.97
CA SER A 137 9.89 -2.68 -9.81
C SER A 137 9.79 -1.86 -8.53
N LEU A 138 9.08 -2.37 -7.52
CA LEU A 138 8.97 -1.71 -6.23
C LEU A 138 9.98 -2.30 -5.24
N ASP A 139 10.75 -1.44 -4.59
CA ASP A 139 11.52 -1.81 -3.40
C ASP A 139 10.57 -1.85 -2.20
N ILE A 140 10.26 -3.07 -1.75
CA ILE A 140 9.33 -3.35 -0.65
C ILE A 140 9.96 -3.05 0.70
N HIS A 141 11.28 -3.20 0.82
CA HIS A 141 12.01 -2.99 2.06
C HIS A 141 12.31 -1.52 2.33
N SER A 142 12.17 -0.64 1.32
CA SER A 142 12.33 0.82 1.48
C SER A 142 11.50 1.45 2.60
N MET A 143 10.46 0.75 3.07
CA MET A 143 9.55 1.18 4.13
C MET A 143 9.64 0.34 5.41
N ASN A 144 10.73 -0.40 5.64
CA ASN A 144 10.88 -1.24 6.84
C ASN A 144 9.72 -2.23 7.02
N ASP A 145 9.30 -2.86 5.92
CA ASP A 145 8.17 -3.80 5.83
C ASP A 145 6.81 -3.27 6.37
N TYR A 146 6.67 -1.94 6.52
CA TYR A 146 5.40 -1.28 6.84
C TYR A 146 4.24 -1.72 5.94
N PRO A 147 4.40 -1.88 4.60
CA PRO A 147 3.34 -2.40 3.73
C PRO A 147 2.76 -3.73 4.21
N LEU A 148 3.63 -4.68 4.57
CA LEU A 148 3.22 -6.02 5.02
C LEU A 148 2.47 -5.94 6.35
N ILE A 149 3.04 -5.23 7.33
CA ILE A 149 2.41 -5.05 8.65
C ILE A 149 1.03 -4.41 8.50
N LYS A 150 0.89 -3.41 7.63
CA LYS A 150 -0.36 -2.70 7.41
C LYS A 150 -1.41 -3.59 6.74
N ALA A 151 -1.02 -4.39 5.74
CA ALA A 151 -1.90 -5.35 5.07
C ALA A 151 -2.42 -6.44 6.04
N VAL A 152 -1.53 -6.96 6.90
CA VAL A 152 -1.89 -7.92 7.95
C VAL A 152 -2.83 -7.27 8.97
N HIS A 153 -2.53 -6.05 9.42
CA HIS A 153 -3.39 -5.32 10.35
C HIS A 153 -4.82 -5.12 9.81
N THR A 154 -4.98 -4.95 8.49
CA THR A 154 -6.31 -4.79 7.86
C THR A 154 -6.98 -6.09 7.45
N GLY A 155 -6.29 -7.24 7.54
CA GLY A 155 -6.79 -8.52 7.05
C GLY A 155 -6.94 -8.59 5.53
N PHE A 156 -6.08 -7.88 4.78
CA PHE A 156 -6.10 -7.90 3.33
C PHE A 156 -5.24 -9.07 2.82
N GLU A 157 -5.77 -10.29 2.93
CA GLU A 157 -5.04 -11.55 2.66
C GLU A 157 -4.33 -11.57 1.31
N THR A 158 -5.00 -11.17 0.23
CA THR A 158 -4.41 -11.23 -1.11
C THR A 158 -3.29 -10.20 -1.31
N LEU A 159 -3.37 -9.05 -0.62
CA LEU A 159 -2.26 -8.10 -0.55
C LEU A 159 -1.09 -8.65 0.28
N VAL A 160 -1.36 -9.36 1.38
CA VAL A 160 -0.32 -10.03 2.16
C VAL A 160 0.41 -11.06 1.30
N GLN A 161 -0.34 -11.94 0.61
CA GLN A 161 0.25 -12.92 -0.29
C GLN A 161 1.11 -12.27 -1.37
N PHE A 162 0.58 -11.24 -2.05
CA PHE A 162 1.32 -10.52 -3.09
C PHE A 162 2.62 -9.91 -2.56
N LEU A 163 2.60 -9.27 -1.38
CA LEU A 163 3.80 -8.68 -0.78
C LEU A 163 4.85 -9.74 -0.43
N LEU A 164 4.43 -10.90 0.09
CA LEU A 164 5.32 -12.01 0.41
C LEU A 164 5.93 -12.63 -0.86
N GLU A 165 5.15 -12.78 -1.93
CA GLU A 165 5.64 -13.24 -3.25
C GLU A 165 6.70 -12.29 -3.83
N LYS A 166 6.58 -11.00 -3.56
CA LYS A 166 7.54 -9.99 -4.01
C LYS A 166 8.72 -9.79 -3.05
N GLY A 167 8.81 -10.57 -1.97
CA GLY A 167 9.98 -10.64 -1.09
C GLY A 167 9.84 -9.95 0.28
N ALA A 168 8.65 -9.46 0.66
CA ALA A 168 8.44 -8.92 1.99
C ALA A 168 8.78 -9.96 3.07
N SER A 169 9.52 -9.57 4.12
CA SER A 169 9.92 -10.50 5.18
C SER A 169 8.95 -10.46 6.36
N PRO A 170 8.25 -11.56 6.68
CA PRO A 170 7.41 -11.63 7.88
C PRO A 170 8.23 -11.66 9.19
N ALA A 171 9.53 -11.95 9.10
CA ALA A 171 10.43 -12.02 10.24
C ALA A 171 10.94 -10.65 10.73
N TYR A 172 10.63 -9.57 10.01
CA TYR A 172 11.07 -8.23 10.36
C TYR A 172 10.61 -7.79 11.76
N LYS A 173 11.53 -7.17 12.51
CA LYS A 173 11.32 -6.59 13.85
C LYS A 173 10.62 -7.58 14.80
N ASP A 174 11.30 -8.68 15.08
CA ASP A 174 10.82 -9.75 15.97
C ASP A 174 9.45 -10.30 15.54
N ASN A 175 9.33 -10.62 14.26
CA ASN A 175 8.11 -11.18 13.67
C ASN A 175 6.88 -10.26 13.87
N LEU A 176 7.04 -8.94 13.75
CA LEU A 176 5.99 -7.96 14.06
C LEU A 176 4.70 -8.23 13.27
N ALA A 177 4.81 -8.59 11.99
CA ALA A 177 3.66 -8.96 11.17
C ALA A 177 2.90 -10.16 11.77
N VAL A 178 3.63 -11.22 12.17
CA VAL A 178 3.05 -12.41 12.81
C VAL A 178 2.39 -12.05 14.14
N ARG A 179 3.03 -11.22 14.96
CA ARG A 179 2.47 -10.74 16.23
C ARG A 179 1.15 -9.97 16.04
N VAL A 180 1.05 -9.19 14.96
CA VAL A 180 -0.21 -8.50 14.60
C VAL A 180 -1.28 -9.52 14.20
N ALA A 181 -0.95 -10.54 13.40
CA ALA A 181 -1.90 -11.60 13.03
C ALA A 181 -2.42 -12.39 14.26
N ILE A 182 -1.53 -12.72 15.22
CA ILE A 182 -1.92 -13.37 16.49
C ILE A 182 -2.90 -12.50 17.29
N ARG A 183 -2.62 -11.21 17.42
CA ARG A 183 -3.52 -10.27 18.14
C ARG A 183 -4.87 -10.11 17.47
N ARG A 184 -4.94 -10.29 16.15
CA ARG A 184 -6.18 -10.34 15.38
C ARG A 184 -6.94 -11.66 15.55
N LYS A 185 -6.33 -12.66 16.20
CA LYS A 185 -6.87 -14.02 16.36
C LYS A 185 -7.14 -14.72 15.03
N ASP A 186 -6.35 -14.40 14.01
CA ASP A 186 -6.56 -14.88 12.66
C ASP A 186 -5.53 -15.96 12.30
N LEU A 187 -5.92 -17.23 12.48
CA LEU A 187 -5.07 -18.38 12.17
C LEU A 187 -4.66 -18.41 10.69
N ARG A 188 -5.55 -18.01 9.77
CA ARG A 188 -5.27 -18.04 8.33
C ARG A 188 -4.14 -17.09 7.98
N LEU A 189 -4.16 -15.87 8.52
CA LEU A 189 -3.06 -14.92 8.36
C LEU A 189 -1.76 -15.39 9.02
N VAL A 190 -1.84 -16.04 10.19
CA VAL A 190 -0.65 -16.63 10.82
C VAL A 190 -0.03 -17.69 9.92
N LYS A 191 -0.82 -18.64 9.41
CA LYS A 191 -0.35 -19.66 8.47
C LYS A 191 0.26 -19.03 7.22
N LEU A 192 -0.40 -18.04 6.62
CA LEU A 192 0.10 -17.34 5.42
C LEU A 192 1.47 -16.67 5.61
N LEU A 193 1.74 -16.13 6.81
CA LEU A 193 3.00 -15.47 7.15
C LEU A 193 4.11 -16.46 7.52
N VAL A 194 3.77 -17.54 8.22
CA VAL A 194 4.72 -18.53 8.73
C VAL A 194 5.10 -19.53 7.64
N GLU A 195 4.10 -20.05 6.93
CA GLU A 195 4.29 -21.08 5.91
C GLU A 195 4.76 -20.45 4.60
N ARG A 196 5.54 -21.25 3.86
CA ARG A 196 5.91 -20.90 2.50
C ARG A 196 4.80 -21.38 1.57
N SER A 197 4.25 -20.48 0.77
CA SER A 197 3.27 -20.84 -0.25
C SER A 197 3.96 -21.75 -1.29
N GLU A 198 3.46 -22.98 -1.45
CA GLU A 198 3.86 -23.93 -2.50
C GLU A 198 3.36 -23.44 -3.88
N SER A 199 3.86 -22.29 -4.33
CA SER A 199 3.54 -21.71 -5.64
C SER A 199 4.49 -22.26 -6.71
N GLY A 200 4.59 -23.58 -6.78
CA GLY A 200 5.33 -24.31 -7.81
C GLY A 200 4.51 -25.53 -8.20
N GLU A 201 4.23 -25.67 -9.49
CA GLU A 201 3.48 -26.77 -10.07
C GLU A 201 3.80 -28.11 -9.39
N LYS A 202 2.74 -28.87 -9.07
CA LYS A 202 2.80 -30.25 -8.58
C LYS A 202 3.50 -31.15 -9.61
N LYS A 203 4.83 -31.10 -9.67
CA LYS A 203 5.67 -32.11 -10.32
C LYS A 203 6.87 -32.34 -9.43
N THR A 204 6.95 -33.58 -8.95
CA THR A 204 8.01 -34.23 -8.15
C THR A 204 8.00 -33.99 -6.65
N LYS A 205 8.20 -35.09 -5.90
CA LYS A 205 8.36 -35.18 -4.45
C LYS A 205 9.51 -34.28 -3.99
N LYS A 206 9.26 -32.99 -3.78
CA LYS A 206 10.26 -32.05 -3.26
C LYS A 206 10.19 -32.00 -1.73
N ARG A 207 11.37 -32.00 -1.11
CA ARG A 207 11.56 -31.78 0.33
C ARG A 207 10.73 -30.56 0.76
N LYS A 208 9.91 -30.71 1.81
CA LYS A 208 9.14 -29.59 2.39
C LYS A 208 10.08 -28.41 2.57
N LEU A 209 9.81 -27.31 1.88
CA LEU A 209 10.62 -26.11 1.98
C LEU A 209 10.45 -25.55 3.39
N GLU A 210 11.54 -25.11 4.01
CA GLU A 210 11.48 -24.56 5.38
C GLU A 210 10.53 -23.35 5.45
N ASP A 211 9.90 -23.20 6.61
CA ASP A 211 8.98 -22.10 6.90
C ASP A 211 9.66 -20.74 6.73
N ARG A 212 8.87 -19.70 6.42
CA ARG A 212 9.35 -18.31 6.33
C ARG A 212 9.76 -17.75 7.68
N VAL A 213 9.15 -18.25 8.75
CA VAL A 213 9.37 -17.79 10.13
C VAL A 213 9.51 -18.99 11.05
N THR A 214 10.55 -18.98 11.87
CA THR A 214 10.69 -19.93 12.98
C THR A 214 9.81 -19.48 14.16
N ILE A 215 8.96 -20.38 14.67
CA ILE A 215 8.07 -20.07 15.79
C ILE A 215 8.89 -20.01 17.08
N THR A 216 8.99 -18.82 17.66
CA THR A 216 9.66 -18.58 18.93
C THR A 216 8.72 -18.79 20.11
N LYS A 217 9.29 -19.09 21.29
CA LYS A 217 8.55 -19.23 22.55
C LYS A 217 7.75 -17.96 22.90
N ASP A 218 8.25 -16.79 22.51
CA ASP A 218 7.58 -15.51 22.72
C ASP A 218 6.30 -15.36 21.88
N LEU A 219 6.28 -15.89 20.66
CA LEU A 219 5.07 -15.91 19.82
C LEU A 219 4.01 -16.84 20.44
N LEU A 220 4.44 -18.00 20.96
CA LEU A 220 3.55 -18.91 21.66
C LEU A 220 2.98 -18.28 22.94
N LYS A 221 3.82 -17.65 23.76
CA LYS A 221 3.38 -16.90 24.95
C LYS A 221 2.39 -15.78 24.60
N LEU A 222 2.60 -15.09 23.47
CA LEU A 222 1.68 -14.08 22.97
C LEU A 222 0.33 -14.69 22.56
N ALA A 223 0.33 -15.83 21.87
CA ALA A 223 -0.89 -16.52 21.45
C ALA A 223 -1.74 -16.97 22.65
N VAL A 224 -1.10 -17.53 23.68
CA VAL A 224 -1.77 -17.89 24.94
C VAL A 224 -2.37 -16.65 25.62
N LYS A 225 -1.61 -15.55 25.72
CA LYS A 225 -2.12 -14.28 26.28
C LYS A 225 -3.29 -13.69 25.49
N CYS A 226 -3.33 -13.89 24.18
CA CYS A 226 -4.43 -13.44 23.33
C CYS A 226 -5.66 -14.35 23.41
N ASN A 227 -5.61 -15.47 24.16
CA ASN A 227 -6.65 -16.48 24.26
C ASN A 227 -7.10 -16.97 22.87
N THR A 228 -6.15 -17.52 22.12
CA THR A 228 -6.35 -18.04 20.76
C THR A 228 -5.93 -19.52 20.69
N GLN A 229 -6.83 -20.42 21.07
CA GLN A 229 -6.53 -21.85 21.16
C GLN A 229 -6.08 -22.44 19.82
N GLU A 230 -6.75 -22.09 18.72
CA GLU A 230 -6.41 -22.58 17.38
C GLU A 230 -4.96 -22.26 16.96
N ILE A 231 -4.45 -21.08 17.33
CA ILE A 231 -3.07 -20.66 17.03
C ILE A 231 -2.08 -21.37 17.96
N VAL A 232 -2.46 -21.58 19.22
CA VAL A 232 -1.63 -22.31 20.20
C VAL A 232 -1.50 -23.78 19.79
N ASP A 233 -2.61 -24.41 19.39
CA ASP A 233 -2.63 -25.78 18.87
C ASP A 233 -1.78 -25.90 17.61
N TYR A 234 -1.91 -24.94 16.69
CA TYR A 234 -1.04 -24.86 15.51
C TYR A 234 0.45 -24.78 15.87
N PHE A 235 0.84 -23.90 16.79
CA PHE A 235 2.24 -23.73 17.18
C PHE A 235 2.82 -24.95 17.89
N THR A 236 2.02 -25.64 18.71
CA THR A 236 2.47 -26.79 19.50
C THR A 236 2.43 -28.10 18.71
N GLN A 237 1.33 -28.37 18.01
CA GLN A 237 1.10 -29.63 17.30
C GLN A 237 1.72 -29.63 15.90
N GLU A 238 1.48 -28.58 15.10
CA GLU A 238 1.98 -28.55 13.71
C GLU A 238 3.43 -28.05 13.62
N LYS A 239 3.81 -27.06 14.45
CA LYS A 239 5.16 -26.45 14.43
C LYS A 239 6.10 -26.94 15.54
N GLY A 240 5.62 -27.77 16.47
CA GLY A 240 6.47 -28.40 17.50
C GLY A 240 7.10 -27.43 18.51
N CYS A 241 6.52 -26.24 18.71
CA CYS A 241 7.05 -25.27 19.66
C CYS A 241 6.75 -25.72 21.10
N VAL A 242 7.78 -25.97 21.90
CA VAL A 242 7.64 -26.40 23.29
C VAL A 242 7.31 -25.20 24.18
N PRO A 243 6.19 -25.22 24.93
CA PRO A 243 5.83 -24.15 25.87
C PRO A 243 6.84 -24.02 27.01
N ASP A 244 7.08 -22.78 27.44
CA ASP A 244 7.83 -22.50 28.66
C ASP A 244 6.96 -22.74 29.91
N MET A 245 7.57 -22.94 31.09
CA MET A 245 6.83 -23.19 32.34
C MET A 245 5.81 -22.10 32.62
N GLN A 246 6.17 -20.83 32.39
CA GLN A 246 5.25 -19.69 32.54
C GLN A 246 4.07 -19.75 31.56
N THR A 247 4.29 -20.27 30.36
CA THR A 247 3.24 -20.40 29.34
C THR A 247 2.28 -21.53 29.71
N LEU A 248 2.78 -22.64 30.26
CA LEU A 248 1.95 -23.74 30.77
C LEU A 248 1.00 -23.27 31.88
N TYR A 249 1.48 -22.46 32.83
CA TYR A 249 0.62 -21.87 33.86
C TYR A 249 -0.50 -20.98 33.31
N LEU A 250 -0.32 -20.38 32.13
CA LEU A 250 -1.32 -19.54 31.47
C LEU A 250 -2.29 -20.31 30.58
N MET A 251 -2.06 -21.61 30.37
CA MET A 251 -2.92 -22.50 29.56
C MET A 251 -3.96 -23.25 30.40
N HIS A 252 -3.88 -23.14 31.73
CA HIS A 252 -4.84 -23.67 32.71
C HIS A 252 -5.76 -22.57 33.23
#